data_AF-A0AAW8G8S4-F1
#
_entry.id   AF-A0AAW8G8S4-F1
#
_cell.length_a   1.000
_cell.length_b   1.000
_cell.length_c   1.000
_cell.angle_alpha   90.00
_cell.angle_beta   90.00
_cell.angle_gamma   90.00
#
_symmetry.space_group_name_H-M   'P 1'
#
loop_
_entity.id
_entity.type
_entity.pdbx_description
1 polymer ?
#
loop_
_entity_poly.entity_id
_entity_poly.type
_entity_poly.pdbx_seq_one_letter_code
_entity_poly.pdbx_strand_id
1 'polypeptide(L)'
;MSRNFGNIKNISLEEAVNHKDFKQYWNLTKDSIEVCKDCELRYVCTDCRAYTEQTHTKDGLDISKPLKCGYDPYTGTWKEWSTNPLKQKAIKAYGF
;
A
#
# COMPACT_ATOMS: atom_id res chain seq x y z
N MET A 1 4.28 4.45 7.81
CA MET A 1 4.29 5.90 7.56
C MET A 1 3.34 6.57 8.54
N SER A 2 3.85 7.41 9.45
CA SER A 2 3.00 8.32 10.21
C SER A 2 2.94 9.64 9.45
N ARG A 3 1.93 9.81 8.59
CA ARG A 3 1.57 11.12 8.02
C ARG A 3 0.60 11.76 8.99
N ASN A 4 0.88 12.98 9.41
CA ASN A 4 0.01 13.76 10.29
C ASN A 4 -0.65 14.86 9.45
N PHE A 5 -1.98 14.91 9.47
CA PHE A 5 -2.78 15.90 8.74
C PHE A 5 -3.44 16.93 9.67
N GLY A 6 -3.09 16.91 10.96
CA GLY A 6 -3.54 17.85 11.98
C GLY A 6 -4.16 17.16 13.20
N ASN A 7 -4.71 17.97 14.11
CA ASN A 7 -5.38 17.54 15.32
C ASN A 7 -6.81 18.10 15.32
N ILE A 8 -7.81 17.24 15.57
CA ILE A 8 -9.23 17.63 15.53
C ILE A 8 -9.61 18.74 16.53
N LYS A 9 -8.79 18.97 17.58
CA LYS A 9 -8.97 20.08 18.51
C LYS A 9 -8.56 21.44 17.93
N ASN A 10 -7.73 21.42 16.87
CA ASN A 10 -7.08 22.61 16.31
C ASN A 10 -7.49 22.89 14.86
N ILE A 11 -7.93 21.86 14.12
CA ILE A 11 -8.37 21.99 12.73
C ILE A 11 -9.69 21.25 12.51
N SER A 12 -10.46 21.73 11.53
CA SER A 12 -11.67 21.07 11.03
C SER A 12 -11.34 19.89 10.10
N LEU A 13 -12.34 19.04 9.85
CA LEU A 13 -12.22 17.96 8.86
C LEU A 13 -12.05 18.50 7.43
N GLU A 14 -12.66 19.63 7.10
CA GLU A 14 -12.52 20.28 5.79
C GLU A 14 -11.07 20.71 5.56
N GLU A 15 -10.45 21.35 6.54
CA GLU A 15 -9.03 21.74 6.48
C GLU A 15 -8.11 20.51 6.34
N ALA A 16 -8.38 19.44 7.10
CA ALA A 16 -7.61 18.19 6.99
C ALA A 16 -7.70 17.57 5.58
N VAL A 17 -8.91 17.50 5.02
CA VAL A 17 -9.17 16.92 3.68
C VAL A 17 -8.58 17.79 2.57
N ASN A 18 -8.51 19.11 2.77
CA ASN A 18 -7.92 20.06 1.82
C ASN A 18 -6.39 20.15 1.92
N HIS A 19 -5.76 19.49 2.89
CA HIS A 19 -4.30 19.38 2.94
C HIS A 19 -3.78 18.68 1.66
N LYS A 20 -2.79 19.29 0.99
CA LYS A 20 -2.28 18.86 -0.32
C LYS A 20 -1.92 17.36 -0.41
N ASP A 21 -1.40 16.81 0.69
CA ASP A 21 -0.95 15.41 0.75
C ASP A 21 -2.05 14.43 1.19
N PHE A 22 -3.22 14.92 1.63
CA PHE A 22 -4.29 14.06 2.17
C PHE A 22 -4.82 13.10 1.10
N LYS A 23 -5.00 13.63 -0.11
CA LYS A 23 -5.54 12.90 -1.27
C LYS A 23 -4.45 12.28 -2.15
N GLN A 24 -3.19 12.24 -1.71
CA GLN A 24 -2.05 11.81 -2.53
C GLN A 24 -2.22 10.41 -3.16
N TYR A 25 -2.93 9.50 -2.47
CA TYR A 25 -3.17 8.13 -2.92
C TYR A 25 -4.53 7.93 -3.60
N TRP A 26 -5.43 8.92 -3.63
CA TRP A 26 -6.81 8.74 -4.12
C TRP A 26 -6.90 8.31 -5.57
N ASN A 27 -5.95 8.77 -6.39
CA ASN A 27 -5.89 8.43 -7.81
C ASN A 27 -5.00 7.22 -8.10
N LEU A 28 -4.38 6.61 -7.09
CA LEU A 28 -3.55 5.42 -7.28
C LEU A 28 -4.44 4.20 -7.45
N THR A 29 -4.61 3.76 -8.70
CA THR A 29 -5.34 2.54 -9.01
C THR A 29 -4.42 1.32 -8.97
N LYS A 30 -5.01 0.12 -8.88
CA LYS A 30 -4.25 -1.13 -8.94
C LYS A 30 -3.61 -1.39 -10.31
N ASP A 31 -3.98 -0.62 -11.34
CA ASP A 31 -3.32 -0.63 -12.65
C ASP A 31 -1.92 -0.01 -12.60
N SER A 32 -1.64 0.76 -11.55
CA SER A 32 -0.36 1.42 -11.31
C SER A 32 0.50 0.72 -10.25
N ILE A 33 0.00 -0.37 -9.64
CA ILE A 33 0.70 -1.12 -8.59
C ILE A 33 1.47 -2.26 -9.23
N GLU A 34 2.77 -2.35 -8.97
CA GLU A 34 3.63 -3.42 -9.50
C GLU A 34 3.13 -4.79 -9.06
N VAL A 35 3.21 -5.77 -9.98
CA VAL A 35 2.60 -7.12 -9.89
C VAL A 35 1.06 -7.10 -9.89
N CYS A 36 0.42 -6.21 -9.13
CA CYS A 36 -1.04 -6.14 -9.03
C CYS A 36 -1.72 -5.66 -10.32
N LYS A 37 -1.03 -4.88 -11.16
CA LYS A 37 -1.52 -4.45 -12.48
C LYS A 37 -1.72 -5.61 -13.47
N ASP A 38 -1.04 -6.73 -13.23
CA ASP A 38 -1.13 -7.95 -14.04
C ASP A 38 -2.01 -9.02 -13.38
N CYS A 39 -2.53 -8.77 -12.18
CA CYS A 39 -3.28 -9.73 -11.40
C CYS A 39 -4.73 -9.86 -11.86
N GLU A 40 -5.17 -11.09 -12.14
CA GLU A 40 -6.54 -11.44 -12.49
C GLU A 40 -7.54 -11.15 -11.36
N LEU A 41 -7.09 -11.10 -10.11
CA LEU A 41 -7.92 -10.75 -8.94
C LEU A 41 -7.95 -9.24 -8.66
N ARG A 42 -7.32 -8.41 -9.50
CA ARG A 42 -7.15 -6.96 -9.27
C ARG A 42 -8.45 -6.25 -8.88
N TYR A 43 -9.51 -6.46 -9.64
CA TYR A 43 -10.76 -5.70 -9.44
C TYR A 43 -11.57 -6.15 -8.22
N VAL A 44 -11.37 -7.38 -7.72
CA VAL A 44 -12.02 -7.87 -6.50
C VAL A 44 -11.16 -7.67 -5.23
N CYS A 45 -9.85 -7.48 -5.39
CA CYS A 45 -8.93 -7.30 -4.27
C CYS A 45 -9.26 -6.05 -3.43
N THR A 46 -9.26 -6.16 -2.10
CA THR A 46 -9.51 -5.05 -1.16
C THR A 46 -8.27 -4.27 -0.75
N ASP A 47 -7.08 -4.71 -1.21
CA ASP A 47 -5.81 -3.97 -1.18
C ASP A 47 -5.48 -3.19 0.11
N CYS A 48 -4.74 -3.82 1.04
CA CYS A 48 -4.31 -3.17 2.28
C CYS A 48 -3.05 -2.31 2.06
N ARG A 49 -3.22 -1.03 1.71
CA ARG A 49 -2.10 -0.08 1.51
C ARG A 49 -1.49 0.50 2.79
N ALA A 50 -2.07 0.21 3.95
CA ALA A 50 -1.45 0.54 5.24
C ALA A 50 -0.10 -0.17 5.43
N TYR A 51 0.04 -1.38 4.85
CA TYR A 51 1.25 -2.20 4.91
C TYR A 51 1.60 -2.73 3.52
N THR A 52 2.62 -2.16 2.90
CA THR A 52 3.13 -2.53 1.58
C THR A 52 4.47 -3.23 1.70
N GLU A 53 4.94 -3.85 0.63
CA GLU A 53 6.29 -4.45 0.62
C GLU A 53 7.42 -3.40 0.60
N GLN A 54 7.12 -2.12 0.34
CA GLN A 54 8.08 -1.01 0.28
C GLN A 54 9.27 -1.29 -0.67
N THR A 55 8.98 -1.92 -1.80
CA THR A 55 9.98 -2.33 -2.80
C THR A 55 9.97 -1.44 -4.04
N HIS A 56 8.84 -0.78 -4.34
CA HIS A 56 8.66 0.03 -5.54
C HIS A 56 8.02 1.38 -5.19
N THR A 57 8.58 2.45 -5.74
CA THR A 57 8.08 3.82 -5.59
C THR A 57 8.06 4.50 -6.96
N LYS A 58 6.98 5.23 -7.25
CA LYS A 58 6.85 6.07 -8.44
C LYS A 58 6.20 7.39 -8.06
N ASP A 59 6.80 8.49 -8.50
CA ASP A 59 6.32 9.86 -8.22
C ASP A 59 6.10 10.13 -6.70
N GLY A 60 6.95 9.54 -5.86
CA GLY A 60 6.86 9.65 -4.40
C GLY A 60 5.75 8.82 -3.74
N LEU A 61 5.00 8.03 -4.51
CA LEU A 61 4.00 7.09 -4.03
C LEU A 61 4.57 5.68 -4.01
N ASP A 62 4.35 4.94 -2.92
CA ASP A 62 4.61 3.51 -2.88
C ASP A 62 3.67 2.84 -3.91
N ILE A 63 4.21 2.04 -4.82
CA ILE A 63 3.45 1.26 -5.80
C ILE A 63 3.73 -0.24 -5.66
N SER A 64 4.21 -0.65 -4.48
CA SER A 64 4.42 -2.04 -4.12
C SER A 64 3.11 -2.71 -3.78
N LYS A 65 3.06 -4.01 -4.07
CA LYS A 65 2.03 -4.94 -3.62
C LYS A 65 1.85 -4.90 -2.09
N PRO A 66 0.64 -5.21 -1.57
CA PRO A 66 0.41 -5.35 -0.12
C PRO A 66 1.29 -6.40 0.52
N LEU A 67 1.84 -6.06 1.69
CA LEU A 67 2.73 -6.92 2.46
C LEU A 67 2.11 -8.30 2.73
N LYS A 68 0.83 -8.32 3.09
CA LYS A 68 0.10 -9.53 3.46
C LYS A 68 -0.41 -10.35 2.27
N CYS A 69 -0.23 -9.89 1.04
CA CYS A 69 -0.68 -10.63 -0.14
C CYS A 69 0.36 -11.67 -0.56
N GLY A 70 0.03 -12.94 -0.38
CA GLY A 70 0.87 -14.10 -0.75
C GLY A 70 0.72 -14.57 -2.20
N TYR A 71 -0.19 -13.97 -2.97
CA TYR A 71 -0.58 -14.45 -4.30
C TYR A 71 0.37 -14.04 -5.42
N ASP A 72 0.81 -14.97 -6.25
CA ASP A 72 1.59 -14.70 -7.44
C ASP A 72 0.74 -14.87 -8.70
N PRO A 73 0.37 -13.76 -9.39
CA PRO A 73 -0.51 -13.82 -10.56
C PRO A 73 0.14 -14.47 -11.79
N TYR A 74 1.47 -14.61 -11.82
CA TYR A 74 2.16 -15.24 -12.96
C TYR A 74 2.18 -16.76 -12.84
N THR A 75 1.99 -17.30 -11.63
CA THR A 75 1.93 -18.75 -11.37
C THR A 75 0.56 -19.22 -10.89
N GLY A 76 -0.33 -18.31 -10.49
CA GLY A 76 -1.63 -18.63 -9.92
C GLY A 76 -1.56 -19.26 -8.52
N THR A 77 -0.46 -19.07 -7.79
CA THR A 77 -0.21 -19.75 -6.52
C THR A 77 -0.23 -18.82 -5.31
N TRP A 78 -0.76 -19.31 -4.19
CA TRP A 78 -0.67 -18.66 -2.90
C TRP A 78 0.50 -19.21 -2.10
N LYS A 79 1.32 -18.32 -1.55
CA LYS A 79 2.39 -18.67 -0.61
C LYS A 79 2.16 -17.96 0.71
N GLU A 80 2.62 -18.57 1.80
CA GLU A 80 2.63 -17.92 3.11
C GLU A 80 3.49 -16.65 3.01
N TRP A 81 2.87 -15.48 3.26
CA TRP A 81 3.54 -14.20 3.05
C TRP A 81 4.52 -13.92 4.19
N SER A 82 4.20 -14.34 5.42
CA SER A 82 4.98 -14.06 6.62
C SER A 82 6.35 -14.75 6.63
N THR A 83 6.49 -15.86 5.89
CA THR A 83 7.75 -16.61 5.77
C THR A 83 8.61 -16.15 4.59
N ASN A 84 8.10 -15.25 3.74
CA ASN A 84 8.84 -14.80 2.57
C ASN A 84 10.06 -13.95 2.99
N PRO A 85 11.30 -14.35 2.63
CA PRO A 85 12.52 -13.62 3.01
C PRO A 85 12.54 -12.17 2.52
N LEU A 86 11.97 -11.90 1.34
CA LEU A 86 11.94 -10.56 0.75
C LEU A 86 11.04 -9.60 1.53
N LYS A 87 10.06 -10.13 2.27
CA LYS A 87 9.11 -9.35 3.05
C LYS A 87 9.61 -9.01 4.46
N GLN A 88 10.66 -9.68 4.95
CA GLN A 88 11.20 -9.48 6.29
C GLN A 88 11.68 -8.04 6.54
N LYS A 89 12.20 -7.38 5.51
CA LYS A 89 12.62 -5.98 5.60
C LYS A 89 11.42 -5.06 5.92
N ALA A 90 10.31 -5.24 5.21
CA ALA A 90 9.10 -4.46 5.41
C ALA A 90 8.45 -4.77 6.76
N ILE A 91 8.36 -6.05 7.15
CA ILE A 91 7.84 -6.48 8.46
C ILE A 91 8.56 -5.74 9.60
N LYS A 92 9.90 -5.77 9.60
CA LYS A 92 10.71 -5.04 10.58
C LYS A 92 10.49 -3.53 10.53
N ALA A 93 10.39 -2.95 9.34
CA ALA A 93 10.16 -1.51 9.16
C ALA A 93 8.81 -1.04 9.73
N TYR A 94 7.82 -1.94 9.80
CA TYR A 94 6.51 -1.67 10.41
C TYR A 94 6.44 -2.03 11.91
N GLY A 95 7.51 -2.56 12.50
CA GLY A 95 7.57 -2.90 13.92
C GLY A 95 6.85 -4.22 14.27
N PHE A 96 6.74 -5.14 13.30
CA PHE A 96 6.35 -6.52 13.55
C PHE A 96 7.57 -7.41 13.85
#